data_AF-A0A1R3ESI0-F1
#
_entry.id   AF-A0A1R3ESI0-F1
#
_cell.length_a   1.000
_cell.length_b   1.000
_cell.length_c   1.000
_cell.angle_alpha   90.00
_cell.angle_beta   90.00
_cell.angle_gamma   90.00
#
_symmetry.space_group_name_H-M   'P 1'
#
loop_
_entity.id
_entity.type
_entity.pdbx_description
1 polymer ?
#
loop_
_entity_poly.entity_id
_entity_poly.type
_entity_poly.pdbx_seq_one_letter_code
_entity_poly.pdbx_strand_id
1 'polypeptide(L)'
;MPKNKNTRKKKPSKSGKNRTALLDHKKVGSELQPSFAQLGDKVTFSSWSNERLPEMLWAAIIRVIQDQDFAIAEFRRVISFVSNHANKESLSDLSITGISKLDEGLRNEFLDFLLSNPKTASALTVLKLFKDLPAKESWLKFLPHTEPEINVLMAAIGMCLPHQSQEATDCRWLKLMLMVVSGKCRAPQEMVETWVNYPYEGDQRSIRPSIRSCEMAFNPMVEQDLTWSNKFWAESWENTPCLELTPESNTNSKTCCCNLEEIHKLRDELEKHWGDTHSTTGVDAKHDGVFGIAFYALSVLSEIVSIGVSTGILARLGLRTILETHISLRYLIQKNDDQLWTKWRTYGAGQAKLNALKFDELVEPPKFINTETLESIAGEDLWEEFINIELGSWSGADLRKLSEKAGLKSAYDQYYSWSSTYSHGTWGAIREVCFNTCGNPLHRLHRYPKESILPDTVQDACILVNEILNDLSVAYPSFGPRLLEEDS
;
A
#
# COMPACT_ATOMS: atom_id res chain seq x y z
N MET A 1 28.03 -36.98 -7.86
CA MET A 1 27.49 -36.34 -6.63
C MET A 1 27.05 -34.93 -6.99
N PRO A 2 25.75 -34.59 -6.88
CA PRO A 2 25.30 -33.24 -7.19
C PRO A 2 25.63 -32.31 -6.03
N LYS A 3 26.25 -31.16 -6.34
CA LYS A 3 26.58 -30.11 -5.39
C LYS A 3 25.31 -29.59 -4.72
N ASN A 4 25.24 -29.74 -3.40
CA ASN A 4 24.22 -29.16 -2.53
C ASN A 4 24.18 -27.63 -2.78
N LYS A 5 23.09 -27.15 -3.40
CA LYS A 5 22.78 -25.72 -3.38
C LYS A 5 22.51 -25.35 -1.92
N ASN A 6 23.42 -24.57 -1.33
CA ASN A 6 23.23 -23.95 -0.02
C ASN A 6 21.92 -23.15 -0.04
N THR A 7 20.84 -23.75 0.44
CA THR A 7 19.58 -23.06 0.74
C THR A 7 19.83 -22.18 1.93
N ARG A 8 20.31 -20.96 1.66
CA ARG A 8 20.37 -19.87 2.64
C ARG A 8 18.98 -19.76 3.26
N LYS A 9 18.84 -20.08 4.55
CA LYS A 9 17.57 -19.91 5.28
C LYS A 9 17.11 -18.47 5.06
N LYS A 10 15.99 -18.29 4.35
CA LYS A 10 15.41 -16.96 4.10
C LYS A 10 15.10 -16.35 5.45
N LYS A 11 15.72 -15.20 5.75
CA LYS A 11 15.37 -14.44 6.96
C LYS A 11 13.89 -14.10 6.88
N PRO A 12 13.13 -14.26 7.99
CA PRO A 12 11.72 -13.89 8.00
C PRO A 12 11.55 -12.42 7.63
N SER A 13 10.44 -12.09 6.96
CA SER A 13 10.18 -10.70 6.56
C SER A 13 10.10 -9.83 7.82
N LYS A 14 10.72 -8.64 7.80
CA LYS A 14 10.69 -7.70 8.94
C LYS A 14 9.27 -7.35 9.38
N SER A 15 8.31 -7.43 8.45
CA SER A 15 6.91 -7.14 8.70
C SER A 15 6.11 -8.32 9.27
N GLY A 16 6.69 -9.52 9.39
CA GLY A 16 5.96 -10.76 9.76
C GLY A 16 4.95 -11.25 8.71
N LYS A 17 4.61 -10.42 7.72
CA LYS A 17 3.68 -10.75 6.62
C LYS A 17 4.24 -11.81 5.69
N ASN A 18 3.36 -12.71 5.24
CA ASN A 18 3.64 -13.73 4.24
C ASN A 18 3.55 -13.10 2.83
N ARG A 19 4.69 -12.64 2.30
CA ARG A 19 4.80 -12.02 0.98
C ARG A 19 6.11 -12.41 0.31
N THR A 20 6.10 -12.43 -1.02
CA THR A 20 7.32 -12.59 -1.82
C THR A 20 8.30 -11.45 -1.50
N ALA A 21 9.55 -11.77 -1.18
CA ALA A 21 10.56 -10.75 -0.94
C ALA A 21 10.90 -10.02 -2.25
N LEU A 22 11.37 -8.78 -2.18
CA LEU A 22 11.72 -7.99 -3.38
C LEU A 22 12.70 -8.75 -4.30
N LEU A 23 13.74 -9.35 -3.73
CA LEU A 23 14.75 -10.12 -4.47
C LEU A 23 14.23 -11.44 -5.05
N ASP A 24 13.07 -11.91 -4.59
CA ASP A 24 12.42 -13.12 -5.12
C ASP A 24 11.46 -12.81 -6.29
N HIS A 25 11.24 -11.52 -6.62
CA HIS A 25 10.50 -11.15 -7.83
C HIS A 25 11.36 -11.36 -9.06
N LYS A 26 10.75 -11.81 -10.15
CA LYS A 26 11.44 -11.98 -11.44
C LYS A 26 11.25 -10.71 -12.27
N LYS A 27 12.36 -10.15 -12.77
CA LYS A 27 12.30 -9.05 -13.74
C LYS A 27 11.88 -9.58 -15.11
N VAL A 28 10.80 -9.05 -15.67
CA VAL A 28 10.31 -9.34 -17.02
C VAL A 28 10.05 -8.00 -17.70
N GLY A 29 10.88 -7.64 -18.67
CA GLY A 29 10.85 -6.30 -19.27
C GLY A 29 11.08 -5.20 -18.22
N SER A 30 10.12 -4.27 -18.11
CA SER A 30 10.09 -3.18 -17.13
C SER A 30 9.40 -3.56 -15.81
N GLU A 31 8.87 -4.78 -15.67
CA GLU A 31 8.09 -5.20 -14.50
C GLU A 31 8.89 -6.10 -13.56
N LEU A 32 8.55 -6.03 -12.27
CA LEU A 32 8.95 -7.01 -11.26
C LEU A 32 7.74 -7.89 -10.92
N GLN A 33 7.73 -9.12 -11.42
CA GLN A 33 6.58 -10.02 -11.30
C GLN A 33 6.73 -10.96 -10.09
N PRO A 34 5.75 -11.02 -9.17
CA PRO A 34 5.73 -12.02 -8.12
C PRO A 34 5.48 -13.42 -8.72
N SER A 35 5.86 -14.47 -7.99
CA SER A 35 5.78 -15.86 -8.48
C SER A 35 4.40 -16.27 -9.00
N PHE A 36 3.32 -15.81 -8.36
CA PHE A 36 1.95 -16.12 -8.80
C PHE A 36 1.51 -15.36 -10.05
N ALA A 37 1.99 -14.14 -10.28
CA ALA A 37 1.67 -13.40 -11.51
C ALA A 37 2.26 -14.08 -12.76
N GLN A 38 3.34 -14.85 -12.59
CA GLN A 38 3.97 -15.61 -13.67
C GLN A 38 3.12 -16.79 -14.17
N LEU A 39 2.07 -17.18 -13.43
CA LEU A 39 1.13 -18.21 -13.88
C LEU A 39 0.19 -17.69 -14.98
N GLY A 40 0.07 -16.35 -15.13
CA GLY A 40 -0.65 -15.69 -16.22
C GLY A 40 -2.10 -16.15 -16.38
N ASP A 41 -2.55 -16.22 -17.63
CA ASP A 41 -3.92 -16.59 -18.03
C ASP A 41 -4.29 -18.06 -17.76
N LYS A 42 -3.36 -18.87 -17.23
CA LYS A 42 -3.62 -20.29 -16.93
C LYS A 42 -4.45 -20.50 -15.66
N VAL A 43 -4.75 -19.42 -14.94
CA VAL A 43 -5.51 -19.45 -13.68
C VAL A 43 -6.58 -18.36 -13.73
N THR A 44 -7.84 -18.75 -13.57
CA THR A 44 -8.93 -17.80 -13.33
C THR A 44 -8.92 -17.40 -11.86
N PHE A 45 -8.71 -16.11 -11.61
CA PHE A 45 -8.77 -15.57 -10.24
C PHE A 45 -10.22 -15.32 -9.85
N SER A 46 -10.65 -15.91 -8.74
CA SER A 46 -11.94 -15.62 -8.10
C SER A 46 -11.70 -15.03 -6.71
N SER A 47 -12.36 -13.91 -6.43
CA SER A 47 -12.20 -13.20 -5.16
C SER A 47 -12.99 -13.88 -4.05
N TRP A 48 -12.30 -14.35 -3.00
CA TRP A 48 -12.98 -14.82 -1.79
C TRP A 48 -13.93 -13.76 -1.24
N SER A 49 -13.41 -12.56 -0.99
CA SER A 49 -14.14 -11.50 -0.31
C SER A 49 -15.31 -10.99 -1.15
N ASN A 50 -15.14 -10.83 -2.46
CA ASN A 50 -16.19 -10.23 -3.30
C ASN A 50 -17.22 -11.24 -3.79
N GLU A 51 -16.79 -12.44 -4.15
CA GLU A 51 -17.63 -13.39 -4.91
C GLU A 51 -18.09 -14.57 -4.05
N ARG A 52 -17.22 -15.08 -3.16
CA ARG A 52 -17.45 -16.39 -2.52
C ARG A 52 -17.88 -16.32 -1.06
N LEU A 53 -17.51 -15.27 -0.34
CA LEU A 53 -17.94 -15.04 1.03
C LEU A 53 -19.47 -14.86 1.13
N PRO A 54 -20.14 -14.09 0.24
CA PRO A 54 -21.61 -14.02 0.26
C PRO A 54 -22.30 -15.37 0.04
N GLU A 55 -21.71 -16.23 -0.78
CA GLU A 55 -22.21 -17.60 -1.01
C GLU A 55 -22.07 -18.51 0.21
N MET A 56 -21.09 -18.22 1.09
CA MET A 56 -20.86 -18.96 2.33
C MET A 56 -21.46 -18.27 3.55
N LEU A 57 -22.38 -17.32 3.35
CA LEU A 57 -22.85 -16.41 4.41
C LEU A 57 -23.38 -17.14 5.64
N TRP A 58 -24.19 -18.18 5.47
CA TRP A 58 -24.74 -18.93 6.61
C TRP A 58 -23.64 -19.61 7.44
N ALA A 59 -22.59 -20.12 6.80
CA ALA A 59 -21.46 -20.72 7.48
C ALA A 59 -20.59 -19.65 8.17
N ALA A 60 -20.39 -18.50 7.50
CA ALA A 60 -19.68 -17.37 8.09
C ALA A 60 -20.39 -16.84 9.35
N ILE A 61 -21.73 -16.84 9.37
CA ILE A 61 -22.54 -16.47 10.54
C ILE A 61 -22.33 -17.48 11.67
N ILE A 62 -22.49 -18.78 11.40
CA ILE A 62 -22.23 -19.84 12.40
C ILE A 62 -20.80 -19.72 12.96
N ARG A 63 -19.84 -19.32 12.12
CA ARG A 63 -18.45 -19.21 12.55
C ARG A 63 -18.25 -18.16 13.63
N VAL A 64 -19.01 -17.07 13.66
CA VAL A 64 -18.72 -15.94 14.55
C VAL A 64 -19.63 -15.86 15.79
N ILE A 65 -20.64 -16.73 15.89
CA ILE A 65 -21.63 -16.61 16.97
C ILE A 65 -21.11 -17.13 18.32
N GLN A 66 -20.11 -18.01 18.30
CA GLN A 66 -19.38 -18.51 19.48
C GLN A 66 -17.89 -18.73 19.12
N ASP A 67 -17.21 -19.59 19.86
CA ASP A 67 -15.83 -19.98 19.60
C ASP A 67 -15.68 -20.89 18.36
N GLN A 68 -14.43 -21.19 18.03
CA GLN A 68 -14.12 -22.06 16.90
C GLN A 68 -14.68 -23.48 17.08
N ASP A 69 -14.61 -24.02 18.29
CA ASP A 69 -15.00 -25.40 18.57
C ASP A 69 -16.49 -25.61 18.32
N PHE A 70 -17.33 -24.66 18.75
CA PHE A 70 -18.75 -24.65 18.44
C PHE A 70 -19.00 -24.66 16.92
N ALA A 71 -18.33 -23.77 16.18
CA ALA A 71 -18.52 -23.66 14.73
C ALA A 71 -18.10 -24.95 14.01
N ILE A 72 -16.95 -25.53 14.38
CA ILE A 72 -16.47 -26.79 13.80
C ILE A 72 -17.41 -27.94 14.16
N ALA A 73 -17.96 -27.98 15.38
CA ALA A 73 -18.95 -28.99 15.77
C ALA A 73 -20.23 -28.89 14.91
N GLU A 74 -20.76 -27.67 14.71
CA GLU A 74 -21.92 -27.45 13.82
C GLU A 74 -21.61 -27.81 12.37
N PHE A 75 -20.42 -27.49 11.87
CA PHE A 75 -20.00 -27.89 10.53
C PHE A 75 -19.87 -29.41 10.39
N ARG A 76 -19.33 -30.12 11.40
CA ARG A 76 -19.29 -31.59 11.43
C ARG A 76 -20.69 -32.20 11.46
N ARG A 77 -21.63 -31.57 12.18
CA ARG A 77 -23.04 -31.96 12.19
C ARG A 77 -23.64 -31.90 10.78
N VAL A 78 -23.40 -30.83 10.04
CA VAL A 78 -23.82 -30.69 8.62
C VAL A 78 -23.12 -31.70 7.71
N ILE A 79 -21.81 -31.87 7.83
CA ILE A 79 -21.04 -32.85 7.03
C ILE A 79 -21.57 -34.27 7.27
N SER A 80 -21.90 -34.62 8.52
CA SER A 80 -22.44 -35.93 8.88
C SER A 80 -23.84 -36.17 8.30
N PHE A 81 -24.70 -35.14 8.32
CA PHE A 81 -26.00 -35.19 7.65
C PHE A 81 -25.83 -35.50 6.16
N VAL A 82 -24.99 -34.74 5.46
CA VAL A 82 -24.75 -34.96 4.02
C VAL A 82 -24.15 -36.34 3.75
N SER A 83 -23.15 -36.77 4.52
CA SER A 83 -22.48 -38.06 4.32
C SER A 83 -23.44 -39.25 4.39
N ASN A 84 -24.46 -39.18 5.26
CA ASN A 84 -25.42 -40.25 5.52
C ASN A 84 -26.71 -40.12 4.68
N HIS A 85 -26.88 -39.03 3.94
CA HIS A 85 -28.10 -38.77 3.18
C HIS A 85 -28.14 -39.56 1.85
N ALA A 86 -29.30 -40.09 1.47
CA ALA A 86 -29.46 -40.87 0.24
C ALA A 86 -29.12 -40.04 -1.02
N ASN A 87 -29.48 -38.75 -1.02
CA ASN A 87 -29.23 -37.80 -2.11
C ASN A 87 -27.96 -36.94 -1.88
N LYS A 88 -26.94 -37.48 -1.21
CA LYS A 88 -25.72 -36.73 -0.83
C LYS A 88 -25.00 -36.02 -1.99
N GLU A 89 -25.08 -36.55 -3.20
CA GLU A 89 -24.47 -35.92 -4.37
C GLU A 89 -25.08 -34.54 -4.68
N SER A 90 -26.39 -34.38 -4.47
CA SER A 90 -27.11 -33.12 -4.68
C SER A 90 -26.79 -32.08 -3.59
N LEU A 91 -26.36 -32.52 -2.41
CA LEU A 91 -25.98 -31.69 -1.27
C LEU A 91 -24.47 -31.32 -1.27
N SER A 92 -23.79 -31.52 -2.40
CA SER A 92 -22.37 -31.20 -2.56
C SER A 92 -22.08 -29.70 -2.55
N ASP A 93 -23.04 -28.88 -2.98
CA ASP A 93 -22.98 -27.41 -2.96
C ASP A 93 -24.07 -26.84 -2.05
N LEU A 94 -23.66 -26.48 -0.84
CA LEU A 94 -24.52 -25.79 0.14
C LEU A 94 -24.18 -24.31 0.23
N SER A 95 -23.75 -23.68 -0.85
CA SER A 95 -23.75 -22.21 -0.95
C SER A 95 -25.19 -21.66 -0.89
N ILE A 96 -25.37 -20.36 -0.64
CA ILE A 96 -26.70 -19.72 -0.66
C ILE A 96 -27.41 -19.98 -2.00
N THR A 97 -26.69 -19.80 -3.11
CA THR A 97 -27.22 -20.11 -4.44
C THR A 97 -27.38 -21.62 -4.64
N GLY A 98 -26.46 -22.45 -4.16
CA GLY A 98 -26.55 -23.92 -4.24
C GLY A 98 -27.79 -24.48 -3.54
N ILE A 99 -28.08 -23.99 -2.33
CA ILE A 99 -29.29 -24.34 -1.56
C ILE A 99 -30.55 -24.00 -2.36
N SER A 100 -30.59 -22.85 -3.04
CA SER A 100 -31.76 -22.45 -3.84
C SER A 100 -32.04 -23.37 -5.04
N LYS A 101 -31.02 -24.08 -5.53
CA LYS A 101 -31.12 -25.01 -6.68
C LYS A 101 -31.54 -26.42 -6.29
N LEU A 102 -31.57 -26.74 -4.99
CA LEU A 102 -32.07 -28.02 -4.49
C LEU A 102 -33.58 -28.16 -4.79
N ASP A 103 -34.03 -29.40 -4.97
CA ASP A 103 -35.46 -29.74 -4.94
C ASP A 103 -36.07 -29.19 -3.63
N GLU A 104 -37.30 -28.66 -3.69
CA GLU A 104 -37.95 -28.05 -2.54
C GLU A 104 -38.05 -28.98 -1.32
N GLY A 105 -38.32 -30.28 -1.52
CA GLY A 105 -38.37 -31.26 -0.45
C GLY A 105 -37.02 -31.41 0.25
N LEU A 106 -35.96 -31.61 -0.54
CA LEU A 106 -34.59 -31.74 -0.04
C LEU A 106 -34.06 -30.43 0.57
N ARG A 107 -34.42 -29.28 -0.01
CA ARG A 107 -34.10 -27.96 0.52
C ARG A 107 -34.73 -27.76 1.89
N ASN A 108 -36.02 -28.05 2.03
CA ASN A 108 -36.75 -27.90 3.27
C ASN A 108 -36.21 -28.85 4.35
N GLU A 109 -35.90 -30.10 4.00
CA GLU A 109 -35.27 -31.05 4.91
C GLU A 109 -33.91 -30.55 5.43
N PHE A 110 -33.06 -30.05 4.54
CA PHE A 110 -31.78 -29.48 4.93
C PHE A 110 -31.93 -28.25 5.83
N LEU A 111 -32.84 -27.32 5.49
CA LEU A 111 -33.06 -26.11 6.26
C LEU A 111 -33.61 -26.41 7.67
N ASP A 112 -34.56 -27.33 7.78
CA ASP A 112 -35.08 -27.81 9.07
C ASP A 112 -33.94 -28.41 9.91
N PHE A 113 -33.12 -29.28 9.31
CA PHE A 113 -31.96 -29.85 9.98
C PHE A 113 -30.96 -28.76 10.42
N LEU A 114 -30.60 -27.83 9.55
CA LEU A 114 -29.64 -26.77 9.86
C LEU A 114 -30.13 -25.92 11.03
N LEU A 115 -31.41 -25.53 11.02
CA LEU A 115 -32.05 -24.63 11.97
C LEU A 115 -32.59 -25.34 13.22
N SER A 116 -32.46 -26.66 13.32
CA SER A 116 -32.78 -27.41 14.54
C SER A 116 -31.91 -27.02 15.76
N ASN A 117 -30.73 -26.43 15.53
CA ASN A 117 -29.92 -25.82 16.60
C ASN A 117 -30.43 -24.39 16.88
N PRO A 118 -30.98 -24.10 18.08
CA PRO A 118 -31.59 -22.81 18.37
C PRO A 118 -30.63 -21.62 18.27
N LYS A 119 -29.33 -21.81 18.60
CA LYS A 119 -28.33 -20.74 18.51
C LYS A 119 -28.05 -20.41 17.05
N THR A 120 -27.87 -21.44 16.22
CA THR A 120 -27.70 -21.30 14.77
C THR A 120 -28.93 -20.62 14.15
N ALA A 121 -30.13 -21.05 14.52
CA ALA A 121 -31.37 -20.49 14.00
C ALA A 121 -31.56 -19.02 14.37
N SER A 122 -31.28 -18.66 15.64
CA SER A 122 -31.34 -17.26 16.10
C SER A 122 -30.36 -16.39 15.34
N ALA A 123 -29.12 -16.84 15.14
CA ALA A 123 -28.09 -16.08 14.44
C ALA A 123 -28.39 -15.89 12.94
N LEU A 124 -28.95 -16.91 12.28
CA LEU A 124 -29.27 -16.87 10.85
C LEU A 124 -30.48 -15.97 10.51
N THR A 125 -31.16 -15.40 11.51
CA THR A 125 -32.22 -14.41 11.27
C THR A 125 -31.74 -13.19 10.50
N VAL A 126 -30.44 -12.86 10.53
CA VAL A 126 -29.84 -11.78 9.71
C VAL A 126 -30.04 -11.98 8.21
N LEU A 127 -30.31 -13.20 7.73
CA LEU A 127 -30.66 -13.45 6.33
C LEU A 127 -31.98 -12.77 5.92
N LYS A 128 -32.87 -12.49 6.86
CA LYS A 128 -34.13 -11.76 6.61
C LYS A 128 -33.91 -10.33 6.11
N LEU A 129 -32.74 -9.75 6.39
CA LEU A 129 -32.38 -8.40 5.98
C LEU A 129 -32.30 -8.24 4.45
N PHE A 130 -32.12 -9.34 3.72
CA PHE A 130 -31.92 -9.34 2.29
C PHE A 130 -33.24 -9.57 1.52
N LYS A 131 -33.56 -8.65 0.64
CA LYS A 131 -34.72 -8.70 -0.28
C LYS A 131 -34.51 -9.78 -1.32
N ASP A 132 -33.33 -9.81 -1.94
CA ASP A 132 -33.00 -10.71 -3.05
C ASP A 132 -32.30 -12.01 -2.60
N LEU A 133 -32.56 -12.47 -1.36
CA LEU A 133 -32.01 -13.73 -0.85
C LEU A 133 -32.49 -14.93 -1.71
N PRO A 134 -31.59 -15.76 -2.27
CA PRO A 134 -31.96 -16.97 -2.98
C PRO A 134 -32.78 -17.94 -2.12
N ALA A 135 -33.88 -18.44 -2.68
CA ALA A 135 -34.88 -19.27 -1.99
C ALA A 135 -35.39 -18.65 -0.67
N LYS A 136 -35.56 -17.32 -0.62
CA LYS A 136 -36.02 -16.56 0.55
C LYS A 136 -37.20 -17.20 1.28
N GLU A 137 -38.26 -17.58 0.56
CA GLU A 137 -39.47 -18.16 1.16
C GLU A 137 -39.18 -19.46 1.92
N SER A 138 -38.28 -20.31 1.40
CA SER A 138 -37.85 -21.53 2.10
C SER A 138 -37.07 -21.19 3.37
N TRP A 139 -36.19 -20.18 3.35
CA TRP A 139 -35.51 -19.71 4.57
C TRP A 139 -36.49 -19.16 5.60
N LEU A 140 -37.41 -18.29 5.20
CA LEU A 140 -38.38 -17.66 6.09
C LEU A 140 -39.32 -18.67 6.76
N LYS A 141 -39.62 -19.80 6.10
CA LYS A 141 -40.45 -20.87 6.67
C LYS A 141 -39.85 -21.49 7.94
N PHE A 142 -38.52 -21.58 8.04
CA PHE A 142 -37.83 -22.24 9.15
C PHE A 142 -37.12 -21.27 10.10
N LEU A 143 -36.85 -20.03 9.67
CA LEU A 143 -36.24 -19.03 10.54
C LEU A 143 -37.21 -18.59 11.66
N PRO A 144 -36.74 -18.47 12.91
CA PRO A 144 -37.58 -18.03 14.03
C PRO A 144 -38.04 -16.59 13.83
N HIS A 145 -39.12 -16.17 14.50
CA HIS A 145 -39.65 -14.80 14.39
C HIS A 145 -38.79 -13.70 15.05
N THR A 146 -37.69 -14.06 15.71
CA THR A 146 -36.78 -13.09 16.33
C THR A 146 -36.22 -12.08 15.34
N GLU A 147 -35.99 -10.87 15.84
CA GLU A 147 -35.41 -9.75 15.07
C GLU A 147 -33.95 -10.03 14.72
N PRO A 148 -33.49 -9.66 13.51
CA PRO A 148 -32.12 -9.86 13.07
C PRO A 148 -31.13 -8.94 13.78
N GLU A 149 -30.00 -9.50 14.23
CA GLU A 149 -28.90 -8.74 14.84
C GLU A 149 -27.82 -8.38 13.82
N ILE A 150 -27.85 -7.15 13.29
CA ILE A 150 -26.89 -6.65 12.29
C ILE A 150 -25.41 -6.83 12.70
N ASN A 151 -25.10 -6.76 13.99
CA ASN A 151 -23.75 -6.93 14.51
C ASN A 151 -23.18 -8.32 14.24
N VAL A 152 -24.03 -9.37 14.25
CA VAL A 152 -23.63 -10.74 13.91
C VAL A 152 -23.23 -10.81 12.45
N LEU A 153 -24.01 -10.18 11.56
CA LEU A 153 -23.70 -10.09 10.14
C LEU A 153 -22.40 -9.32 9.89
N MET A 154 -22.21 -8.19 10.56
CA MET A 154 -20.97 -7.40 10.47
C MET A 154 -19.76 -8.19 10.97
N ALA A 155 -19.87 -8.94 12.07
CA ALA A 155 -18.81 -9.80 12.57
C ALA A 155 -18.48 -10.94 11.58
N ALA A 156 -19.52 -11.60 11.04
CA ALA A 156 -19.37 -12.70 10.07
C ALA A 156 -18.58 -12.25 8.84
N ILE A 157 -18.96 -11.11 8.28
CA ILE A 157 -18.25 -10.54 7.14
C ILE A 157 -16.88 -10.02 7.55
N GLY A 158 -16.77 -9.24 8.63
CA GLY A 158 -15.51 -8.63 9.07
C GLY A 158 -14.40 -9.65 9.34
N MET A 159 -14.69 -10.72 10.06
CA MET A 159 -13.72 -11.75 10.41
C MET A 159 -13.39 -12.68 9.23
N CYS A 160 -14.32 -12.86 8.29
CA CYS A 160 -14.11 -13.68 7.10
C CYS A 160 -13.61 -12.89 5.88
N LEU A 161 -13.60 -11.56 5.90
CA LEU A 161 -13.13 -10.73 4.79
C LEU A 161 -11.69 -11.05 4.37
N PRO A 162 -10.71 -11.18 5.30
CA PRO A 162 -9.36 -11.57 4.94
C PRO A 162 -9.33 -13.05 4.53
N HIS A 163 -9.07 -13.35 3.25
CA HIS A 163 -9.09 -14.72 2.70
C HIS A 163 -8.11 -15.73 3.35
N GLN A 164 -7.19 -15.26 4.21
CA GLN A 164 -6.24 -16.09 4.95
C GLN A 164 -6.56 -16.19 6.44
N SER A 165 -7.66 -15.60 6.91
CA SER A 165 -8.08 -15.68 8.30
C SER A 165 -8.45 -17.11 8.68
N GLN A 166 -8.48 -17.37 9.99
CA GLN A 166 -8.87 -18.68 10.52
C GLN A 166 -10.34 -18.95 10.16
N GLU A 167 -11.18 -17.94 10.29
CA GLU A 167 -12.63 -17.96 10.05
C GLU A 167 -12.95 -18.24 8.57
N ALA A 168 -12.26 -17.56 7.65
CA ALA A 168 -12.38 -17.84 6.22
C ALA A 168 -11.93 -19.27 5.88
N THR A 169 -10.89 -19.76 6.55
CA THR A 169 -10.40 -21.13 6.34
C THR A 169 -11.38 -22.18 6.85
N ASP A 170 -12.03 -21.94 8.00
CA ASP A 170 -13.05 -22.85 8.56
C ASP A 170 -14.27 -22.97 7.63
N CYS A 171 -14.74 -21.85 7.06
CA CYS A 171 -15.82 -21.87 6.07
C CYS A 171 -15.43 -22.62 4.79
N ARG A 172 -14.18 -22.43 4.32
CA ARG A 172 -13.66 -23.16 3.14
C ARG A 172 -13.47 -24.64 3.41
N TRP A 173 -13.07 -24.99 4.63
CA TRP A 173 -12.95 -26.38 5.05
C TRP A 173 -14.31 -27.09 4.99
N LEU A 174 -15.38 -26.47 5.50
CA LEU A 174 -16.73 -27.00 5.37
C LEU A 174 -17.08 -27.29 3.91
N LYS A 175 -16.90 -26.30 3.02
CA LYS A 175 -17.19 -26.47 1.58
C LYS A 175 -16.38 -27.61 0.96
N LEU A 176 -15.09 -27.71 1.27
CA LEU A 176 -14.23 -28.79 0.81
C LEU A 176 -14.73 -30.16 1.29
N MET A 177 -15.03 -30.28 2.59
CA MET A 177 -15.49 -31.55 3.16
C MET A 177 -16.84 -31.99 2.61
N LEU A 178 -17.76 -31.07 2.32
CA LEU A 178 -19.01 -31.37 1.63
C LEU A 178 -18.79 -32.00 0.26
N MET A 179 -17.85 -31.47 -0.52
CA MET A 179 -17.47 -32.07 -1.82
C MET A 179 -16.84 -33.46 -1.64
N VAL A 180 -16.04 -33.67 -0.58
CA VAL A 180 -15.43 -34.98 -0.29
C VAL A 180 -16.50 -36.02 0.08
N VAL A 181 -17.37 -35.72 1.06
CA VAL A 181 -18.36 -36.71 1.54
C VAL A 181 -19.48 -37.00 0.54
N SER A 182 -19.79 -36.02 -0.33
CA SER A 182 -20.72 -36.20 -1.46
C SER A 182 -20.08 -36.93 -2.65
N GLY A 183 -18.78 -37.20 -2.63
CA GLY A 183 -18.06 -37.89 -3.70
C GLY A 183 -17.69 -37.04 -4.92
N LYS A 184 -17.93 -35.72 -4.88
CA LYS A 184 -17.56 -34.78 -5.96
C LYS A 184 -16.08 -34.39 -5.94
N CYS A 185 -15.38 -34.56 -4.83
CA CYS A 185 -13.93 -34.36 -4.71
C CYS A 185 -13.23 -35.68 -4.38
N ARG A 186 -12.23 -36.06 -5.19
CA ARG A 186 -11.32 -37.18 -4.92
C ARG A 186 -9.92 -36.64 -4.68
N ALA A 187 -9.37 -36.92 -3.50
CA ALA A 187 -8.00 -36.57 -3.12
C ALA A 187 -7.30 -37.79 -2.52
N PRO A 188 -5.95 -37.82 -2.50
CA PRO A 188 -5.20 -38.90 -1.85
C PRO A 188 -5.62 -39.06 -0.39
N GLN A 189 -5.74 -40.31 0.07
CA GLN A 189 -6.22 -40.63 1.42
C GLN A 189 -5.44 -39.89 2.51
N GLU A 190 -4.11 -39.88 2.43
CA GLU A 190 -3.22 -39.18 3.39
C GLU A 190 -3.58 -37.69 3.52
N MET A 191 -4.00 -37.05 2.42
CA MET A 191 -4.38 -35.64 2.41
C MET A 191 -5.77 -35.46 3.05
N VAL A 192 -6.72 -36.32 2.71
CA VAL A 192 -8.08 -36.29 3.28
C VAL A 192 -8.06 -36.52 4.79
N GLU A 193 -7.24 -37.45 5.29
CA GLU A 193 -7.09 -37.73 6.72
C GLU A 193 -6.71 -36.47 7.51
N THR A 194 -5.78 -35.66 6.97
CA THR A 194 -5.41 -34.38 7.62
C THR A 194 -6.55 -33.35 7.63
N TRP A 195 -7.45 -33.39 6.65
CA TRP A 195 -8.62 -32.51 6.63
C TRP A 195 -9.72 -32.99 7.57
N VAL A 196 -9.89 -34.31 7.74
CA VAL A 196 -10.92 -34.88 8.62
C VAL A 196 -10.69 -34.47 10.08
N ASN A 197 -9.44 -34.34 10.53
CA ASN A 197 -9.11 -33.98 11.91
C ASN A 197 -8.84 -32.47 12.12
N TYR A 198 -9.00 -31.65 11.08
CA TYR A 198 -8.92 -30.20 11.19
C TYR A 198 -10.00 -29.64 12.15
N PRO A 199 -9.69 -28.59 12.95
CA PRO A 199 -8.40 -27.92 13.14
C PRO A 199 -7.54 -28.52 14.27
N TYR A 200 -7.93 -29.66 14.83
CA TYR A 200 -7.41 -30.17 16.11
C TYR A 200 -6.09 -30.94 15.99
N GLU A 201 -5.83 -31.58 14.84
CA GLU A 201 -4.63 -32.38 14.63
C GLU A 201 -3.80 -31.93 13.44
N GLY A 202 -2.49 -32.21 13.52
CA GLY A 202 -1.51 -31.93 12.47
C GLY A 202 -1.02 -30.47 12.40
N ASP A 203 -0.07 -30.22 11.51
CA ASP A 203 0.54 -28.89 11.35
C ASP A 203 -0.39 -27.94 10.58
N GLN A 204 -1.02 -27.02 11.32
CA GLN A 204 -1.92 -25.99 10.77
C GLN A 204 -1.22 -25.00 9.81
N ARG A 205 0.12 -24.95 9.79
CA ARG A 205 0.87 -24.17 8.78
C ARG A 205 0.90 -24.85 7.41
N SER A 206 0.66 -26.16 7.36
CA SER A 206 0.54 -26.95 6.12
C SER A 206 -0.91 -27.22 5.75
N ILE A 207 -1.74 -27.58 6.74
CA ILE A 207 -3.13 -27.99 6.52
C ILE A 207 -3.98 -26.83 5.99
N ARG A 208 -3.94 -25.65 6.62
CA ARG A 208 -4.75 -24.49 6.19
C ARG A 208 -4.46 -24.03 4.76
N PRO A 209 -3.20 -23.89 4.31
CA PRO A 209 -2.92 -23.68 2.89
C PRO A 209 -3.46 -24.79 1.98
N SER A 210 -3.34 -26.06 2.38
CA SER A 210 -3.84 -27.18 1.57
C SER A 210 -5.36 -27.11 1.37
N ILE A 211 -6.13 -26.86 2.43
CA ILE A 211 -7.60 -26.69 2.38
C ILE A 211 -7.95 -25.57 1.40
N ARG A 212 -7.33 -24.40 1.56
CA ARG A 212 -7.60 -23.23 0.71
C ARG A 212 -7.25 -23.48 -0.75
N SER A 213 -6.14 -24.15 -1.02
CA SER A 213 -5.69 -24.48 -2.38
C SER A 213 -6.60 -25.51 -3.04
N CYS A 214 -6.93 -26.59 -2.32
CA CYS A 214 -7.78 -27.66 -2.86
C CYS A 214 -9.19 -27.17 -3.12
N GLU A 215 -9.77 -26.41 -2.19
CA GLU A 215 -11.10 -25.83 -2.41
C GLU A 215 -11.12 -24.88 -3.62
N MET A 216 -10.06 -24.09 -3.83
CA MET A 216 -9.94 -23.22 -5.01
C MET A 216 -9.78 -24.00 -6.33
N ALA A 217 -9.24 -25.23 -6.30
CA ALA A 217 -9.06 -26.04 -7.50
C ALA A 217 -10.39 -26.56 -8.08
N PHE A 218 -11.45 -26.61 -7.27
CA PHE A 218 -12.79 -27.03 -7.69
C PHE A 218 -13.65 -25.87 -8.22
N ASN A 219 -13.08 -24.68 -8.35
CA ASN A 219 -13.78 -23.57 -8.97
C ASN A 219 -13.95 -23.86 -10.47
N PRO A 220 -15.17 -23.79 -11.04
CA PRO A 220 -15.37 -24.06 -12.45
C PRO A 220 -14.48 -23.14 -13.30
N MET A 221 -13.93 -23.65 -14.40
CA MET A 221 -13.33 -22.82 -15.45
C MET A 221 -14.38 -22.06 -16.29
N VAL A 222 -15.59 -21.93 -15.75
CA VAL A 222 -16.75 -21.28 -16.38
C VAL A 222 -17.07 -20.01 -15.61
N GLU A 223 -17.60 -19.01 -16.31
CA GLU A 223 -18.09 -17.77 -15.72
C GLU A 223 -19.09 -18.06 -14.59
N GLN A 224 -18.87 -17.43 -13.43
CA GLN A 224 -19.71 -17.65 -12.25
C GLN A 224 -20.93 -16.74 -12.30
N ASP A 225 -22.07 -17.29 -11.88
CA ASP A 225 -23.25 -16.48 -11.58
C ASP A 225 -22.98 -15.65 -10.32
N LEU A 226 -22.76 -14.35 -10.50
CA LEU A 226 -22.50 -13.40 -9.41
C LEU A 226 -23.76 -12.67 -8.95
N THR A 227 -24.95 -13.12 -9.36
CA THR A 227 -26.21 -12.42 -9.07
C THR A 227 -26.41 -12.22 -7.58
N TRP A 228 -26.33 -13.30 -6.78
CA TRP A 228 -26.47 -13.18 -5.33
C TRP A 228 -25.39 -12.32 -4.70
N SER A 229 -24.12 -12.58 -5.00
CA SER A 229 -23.00 -11.80 -4.44
C SER A 229 -23.13 -10.31 -4.74
N ASN A 230 -23.48 -9.93 -5.96
CA ASN A 230 -23.71 -8.52 -6.31
C ASN A 230 -24.89 -7.92 -5.56
N LYS A 231 -26.00 -8.64 -5.44
CA LYS A 231 -27.18 -8.20 -4.67
C LYS A 231 -26.88 -8.06 -3.18
N PHE A 232 -26.25 -9.05 -2.57
CA PHE A 232 -25.80 -9.01 -1.18
C PHE A 232 -25.01 -7.75 -0.87
N TRP A 233 -24.02 -7.41 -1.70
CA TRP A 233 -23.18 -6.23 -1.49
C TRP A 233 -23.90 -4.92 -1.78
N ALA A 234 -24.78 -4.87 -2.79
CA ALA A 234 -25.58 -3.69 -3.09
C ALA A 234 -26.58 -3.39 -1.96
N GLU A 235 -27.30 -4.40 -1.48
CA GLU A 235 -28.23 -4.27 -0.36
C GLU A 235 -27.51 -3.93 0.95
N SER A 236 -26.35 -4.55 1.20
CA SER A 236 -25.50 -4.23 2.36
C SER A 236 -25.07 -2.76 2.37
N TRP A 237 -24.69 -2.24 1.19
CA TRP A 237 -24.31 -0.85 1.00
C TRP A 237 -25.49 0.10 1.22
N GLU A 238 -26.64 -0.17 0.60
CA GLU A 238 -27.84 0.67 0.67
C GLU A 238 -28.42 0.75 2.09
N ASN A 239 -28.38 -0.36 2.83
CA ASN A 239 -29.07 -0.47 4.11
C ASN A 239 -28.19 -0.20 5.34
N THR A 240 -26.89 0.10 5.18
CA THR A 240 -26.00 0.37 6.31
C THR A 240 -25.13 1.61 6.09
N PRO A 241 -24.86 2.42 7.13
CA PRO A 241 -24.03 3.62 6.98
C PRO A 241 -22.54 3.28 6.88
N CYS A 242 -21.76 4.21 6.33
CA CYS A 242 -20.31 4.15 6.45
C CYS A 242 -19.91 4.28 7.93
N LEU A 243 -18.88 3.56 8.35
CA LEU A 243 -18.32 3.67 9.69
C LEU A 243 -16.93 4.30 9.60
N GLU A 244 -16.72 5.35 10.39
CA GLU A 244 -15.38 5.92 10.54
C GLU A 244 -14.57 5.03 11.48
N LEU A 245 -13.38 4.63 11.03
CA LEU A 245 -12.39 4.05 11.93
C LEU A 245 -11.76 5.20 12.70
N THR A 246 -12.10 5.34 13.98
CA THR A 246 -11.40 6.26 14.87
C THR A 246 -9.95 5.82 14.93
N PRO A 247 -8.97 6.62 14.45
CA PRO A 247 -7.58 6.30 14.69
C PRO A 247 -7.36 6.23 16.20
N GLU A 248 -6.58 5.26 16.67
CA GLU A 248 -5.98 5.41 18.01
C GLU A 248 -5.30 6.78 18.01
N SER A 249 -5.69 7.62 18.96
CA SER A 249 -5.19 8.98 19.05
C SER A 249 -3.68 8.91 19.22
N ASN A 250 -2.93 9.09 18.13
CA ASN A 250 -1.51 9.41 18.19
C ASN A 250 -1.40 10.87 18.64
N THR A 251 -1.90 11.16 19.85
CA THR A 251 -1.65 12.37 20.63
C THR A 251 -0.23 12.35 21.16
N ASN A 252 0.73 12.03 20.30
CA ASN A 252 2.10 12.43 20.50
C ASN A 252 2.33 13.52 19.47
N SER A 253 1.89 14.75 19.79
CA SER A 253 2.49 15.93 19.22
C SER A 253 3.96 15.91 19.66
N LYS A 254 4.79 15.16 18.95
CA LYS A 254 6.22 15.25 19.11
C LYS A 254 6.56 16.71 18.86
N THR A 255 7.19 17.34 19.84
CA THR A 255 7.81 18.66 19.66
C THR A 255 8.60 18.62 18.37
N CYS A 256 8.39 19.61 17.50
CA CYS A 256 9.11 19.71 16.24
C CYS A 256 10.61 19.68 16.56
N CYS A 257 11.34 18.76 15.94
CA CYS A 257 12.77 18.56 16.22
C CYS A 257 13.67 19.71 15.74
N CYS A 258 13.11 20.65 14.99
CA CYS A 258 13.78 21.86 14.55
C CYS A 258 12.77 23.01 14.42
N ASN A 259 13.17 24.24 14.73
CA ASN A 259 12.35 25.44 14.57
C ASN A 259 13.02 26.50 13.67
N LEU A 260 12.24 27.52 13.27
CA LEU A 260 12.72 28.58 12.37
C LEU A 260 13.89 29.38 12.95
N GLU A 261 13.96 29.57 14.27
CA GLU A 261 15.07 30.33 14.88
C GLU A 261 16.39 29.58 14.75
N GLU A 262 16.38 28.25 14.90
CA GLU A 262 17.56 27.42 14.69
C GLU A 262 18.04 27.46 13.24
N ILE A 263 17.11 27.42 12.29
CA ILE A 263 17.44 27.52 10.86
C ILE A 263 18.01 28.90 10.52
N HIS A 264 17.44 29.98 11.06
CA HIS A 264 17.98 31.33 10.87
C HIS A 264 19.37 31.49 11.47
N LYS A 265 19.61 31.01 12.69
CA LYS A 265 20.96 31.04 13.30
C LYS A 265 21.97 30.29 12.44
N LEU A 266 21.62 29.10 11.96
CA LEU A 266 22.48 28.32 11.10
C LEU A 266 22.75 29.01 9.75
N ARG A 267 21.73 29.69 9.20
CA ARG A 267 21.89 30.51 8.01
C ARG A 267 22.87 31.65 8.24
N ASP A 268 22.76 32.38 9.35
CA ASP A 268 23.66 33.49 9.69
C ASP A 268 25.12 33.01 9.80
N GLU A 269 25.34 31.85 10.42
CA GLU A 269 26.67 31.23 10.50
C GLU A 269 27.20 30.80 9.13
N LEU A 270 26.33 30.30 8.25
CA LEU A 270 26.69 29.95 6.89
C LEU A 270 27.02 31.18 6.02
N GLU A 271 26.29 32.29 6.19
CA GLU A 271 26.57 33.58 5.53
C GLU A 271 27.93 34.13 5.95
N LYS A 272 28.27 34.03 7.23
CA LYS A 272 29.60 34.40 7.72
C LYS A 272 30.69 33.52 7.10
N HIS A 273 30.50 32.21 7.07
CA HIS A 273 31.47 31.28 6.48
C HIS A 273 31.64 31.48 4.97
N TRP A 274 30.56 31.80 4.25
CA TRP A 274 30.60 32.20 2.85
C TRP A 274 31.50 33.42 2.67
N GLY A 275 31.32 34.47 3.47
CA GLY A 275 32.13 35.69 3.43
C GLY A 275 33.60 35.45 3.77
N ASP A 276 33.89 34.63 4.79
CA ASP A 276 35.26 34.33 5.24
C ASP A 276 36.05 33.47 4.24
N THR A 277 35.36 32.72 3.37
CA THR A 277 35.97 31.83 2.35
C THR A 277 35.96 32.42 0.95
N HIS A 278 35.32 33.57 0.75
CA HIS A 278 35.27 34.27 -0.52
C HIS A 278 36.64 34.89 -0.85
N SER A 279 37.17 34.63 -2.04
CA SER A 279 38.55 34.99 -2.40
C SER A 279 38.70 35.87 -3.64
N THR A 280 37.61 36.14 -4.35
CA THR A 280 37.60 36.88 -5.62
C THR A 280 36.36 37.74 -5.72
N THR A 281 36.41 38.82 -6.49
CA THR A 281 35.22 39.63 -6.82
C THR A 281 34.58 39.21 -8.16
N GLY A 282 35.20 38.28 -8.88
CA GLY A 282 34.67 37.70 -10.12
C GLY A 282 33.85 36.44 -9.86
N VAL A 283 33.35 35.82 -10.93
CA VAL A 283 32.57 34.58 -10.84
C VAL A 283 33.43 33.43 -10.29
N ASP A 284 32.97 32.81 -9.20
CA ASP A 284 33.50 31.57 -8.64
C ASP A 284 32.39 30.51 -8.64
N ALA A 285 32.29 29.77 -9.76
CA ALA A 285 31.21 28.80 -9.96
C ALA A 285 31.16 27.69 -8.91
N LYS A 286 32.30 27.34 -8.30
CA LYS A 286 32.36 26.32 -7.26
C LYS A 286 31.91 26.88 -5.92
N HIS A 287 32.39 28.07 -5.53
CA HIS A 287 31.98 28.72 -4.28
C HIS A 287 30.50 29.02 -4.29
N ASP A 288 30.01 29.67 -5.35
CA ASP A 288 28.60 30.00 -5.51
C ASP A 288 27.72 28.74 -5.58
N GLY A 289 28.19 27.68 -6.25
CA GLY A 289 27.47 26.41 -6.34
C GLY A 289 27.35 25.70 -4.99
N VAL A 290 28.45 25.59 -4.22
CA VAL A 290 28.45 24.91 -2.93
C VAL A 290 27.59 25.65 -1.91
N PHE A 291 27.82 26.95 -1.73
CA PHE A 291 27.07 27.75 -0.76
C PHE A 291 25.63 27.99 -1.22
N GLY A 292 25.41 28.24 -2.51
CA GLY A 292 24.07 28.42 -3.08
C GLY A 292 23.17 27.20 -2.86
N ILE A 293 23.69 25.97 -3.06
CA ILE A 293 22.95 24.74 -2.75
C ILE A 293 22.62 24.64 -1.25
N ALA A 294 23.57 24.97 -0.37
CA ALA A 294 23.35 24.93 1.07
C ALA A 294 22.29 25.96 1.53
N PHE A 295 22.36 27.20 1.04
CA PHE A 295 21.34 28.22 1.29
C PHE A 295 19.98 27.81 0.77
N TYR A 296 19.92 27.25 -0.45
CA TYR A 296 18.68 26.77 -1.04
C TYR A 296 18.06 25.65 -0.21
N ALA A 297 18.86 24.69 0.27
CA ALA A 297 18.38 23.62 1.14
C ALA A 297 17.83 24.15 2.48
N LEU A 298 18.48 25.13 3.10
CA LEU A 298 17.98 25.80 4.31
C LEU A 298 16.67 26.56 4.05
N SER A 299 16.55 27.25 2.91
CA SER A 299 15.30 27.92 2.51
C SER A 299 14.15 26.93 2.36
N VAL A 300 14.37 25.79 1.69
CA VAL A 300 13.36 24.73 1.57
C VAL A 300 13.01 24.16 2.95
N LEU A 301 13.99 23.95 3.83
CA LEU A 301 13.73 23.48 5.19
C LEU A 301 12.88 24.48 6.00
N SER A 302 13.14 25.78 5.90
CA SER A 302 12.31 26.82 6.54
C SER A 302 10.85 26.75 6.09
N GLU A 303 10.61 26.48 4.80
CA GLU A 303 9.25 26.26 4.29
C GLU A 303 8.62 24.99 4.88
N ILE A 304 9.37 23.89 5.00
CA ILE A 304 8.89 22.63 5.59
C ILE A 304 8.47 22.81 7.07
N VAL A 305 9.25 23.57 7.84
CA VAL A 305 9.01 23.81 9.27
C VAL A 305 7.88 24.83 9.52
N SER A 306 7.41 25.51 8.47
CA SER A 306 6.28 26.41 8.57
C SER A 306 5.00 25.68 8.99
N ILE A 307 4.12 26.39 9.71
CA ILE A 307 2.93 25.83 10.35
C ILE A 307 2.07 25.06 9.33
N GLY A 308 1.83 23.77 9.63
CA GLY A 308 0.95 22.91 8.83
C GLY A 308 1.58 22.31 7.57
N VAL A 309 2.85 22.60 7.28
CA VAL A 309 3.51 22.08 6.07
C VAL A 309 4.13 20.71 6.31
N SER A 310 4.80 20.50 7.45
CA SER A 310 5.62 19.31 7.73
C SER A 310 4.88 17.96 7.63
N THR A 311 3.56 17.96 7.85
CA THR A 311 2.68 16.79 7.77
C THR A 311 1.85 16.75 6.48
N GLY A 312 2.19 17.58 5.49
CA GLY A 312 1.45 17.72 4.23
C GLY A 312 2.22 17.27 2.99
N ILE A 313 1.62 17.44 1.81
CA ILE A 313 2.22 17.10 0.50
C ILE A 313 3.50 17.90 0.25
N LEU A 314 3.45 19.22 0.48
CA LEU A 314 4.55 20.12 0.17
C LEU A 314 5.83 19.74 0.91
N ALA A 315 5.73 19.27 2.15
CA ALA A 315 6.88 18.77 2.90
C ALA A 315 7.58 17.56 2.24
N ARG A 316 6.84 16.63 1.61
CA ARG A 316 7.47 15.54 0.82
C ARG A 316 8.15 16.06 -0.43
N LEU A 317 7.58 17.09 -1.07
CA LEU A 317 8.18 17.73 -2.23
C LEU A 317 9.46 18.47 -1.83
N GLY A 318 9.45 19.21 -0.72
CA GLY A 318 10.63 19.86 -0.17
C GLY A 318 11.72 18.87 0.22
N LEU A 319 11.35 17.77 0.92
CA LEU A 319 12.29 16.69 1.26
C LEU A 319 12.95 16.09 0.01
N ARG A 320 12.15 15.86 -1.05
CA ARG A 320 12.66 15.42 -2.34
C ARG A 320 13.64 16.44 -2.92
N THR A 321 13.27 17.72 -2.94
CA THR A 321 14.12 18.81 -3.46
C THR A 321 15.48 18.85 -2.76
N ILE A 322 15.51 18.80 -1.42
CA ILE A 322 16.77 18.77 -0.64
C ILE A 322 17.62 17.54 -1.00
N LEU A 323 17.01 16.37 -1.21
CA LEU A 323 17.74 15.18 -1.65
C LEU A 323 18.35 15.35 -3.05
N GLU A 324 17.61 15.91 -4.01
CA GLU A 324 18.11 16.10 -5.38
C GLU A 324 19.30 17.08 -5.42
N THR A 325 19.25 18.14 -4.60
CA THR A 325 20.37 19.09 -4.49
C THR A 325 21.57 18.49 -3.77
N HIS A 326 21.39 17.69 -2.71
CA HIS A 326 22.47 16.93 -2.07
C HIS A 326 23.19 16.00 -3.06
N ILE A 327 22.42 15.23 -3.85
CA ILE A 327 23.00 14.34 -4.87
C ILE A 327 23.84 15.12 -5.88
N SER A 328 23.34 16.27 -6.33
CA SER A 328 24.03 17.14 -7.28
C SER A 328 25.32 17.71 -6.67
N LEU A 329 25.25 18.25 -5.45
CA LEU A 329 26.40 18.79 -4.72
C LEU A 329 27.50 17.75 -4.53
N ARG A 330 27.14 16.59 -3.96
CA ARG A 330 28.09 15.49 -3.72
C ARG A 330 28.78 15.06 -5.01
N TYR A 331 28.03 14.95 -6.11
CA TYR A 331 28.59 14.59 -7.40
C TYR A 331 29.59 15.64 -7.92
N LEU A 332 29.25 16.92 -7.84
CA LEU A 332 30.11 18.02 -8.28
C LEU A 332 31.40 18.08 -7.45
N ILE A 333 31.30 17.96 -6.12
CA ILE A 333 32.46 17.92 -5.21
C ILE A 333 33.36 16.72 -5.52
N GLN A 334 32.79 15.51 -5.65
CA GLN A 334 33.57 14.30 -5.93
C GLN A 334 34.29 14.32 -7.27
N LYS A 335 33.70 14.98 -8.28
CA LYS A 335 34.35 15.15 -9.59
C LYS A 335 35.53 16.10 -9.52
N ASN A 336 35.44 17.11 -8.64
CA ASN A 336 36.48 18.11 -8.41
C ASN A 336 37.06 18.67 -9.73
N ASP A 337 36.15 19.08 -10.62
CA ASP A 337 36.44 19.58 -11.96
C ASP A 337 35.77 20.95 -12.13
N ASP A 338 36.58 22.00 -12.24
CA ASP A 338 36.10 23.38 -12.36
C ASP A 338 35.26 23.60 -13.62
N GLN A 339 35.56 22.90 -14.72
CA GLN A 339 34.76 22.99 -15.94
C GLN A 339 33.35 22.44 -15.74
N LEU A 340 33.21 21.43 -14.87
CA LEU A 340 31.90 20.86 -14.56
C LEU A 340 31.04 21.82 -13.73
N TRP A 341 31.66 22.58 -12.82
CA TRP A 341 30.96 23.64 -12.07
C TRP A 341 30.46 24.73 -13.01
N THR A 342 31.31 25.22 -13.91
CA THR A 342 30.90 26.18 -14.95
C THR A 342 29.79 25.60 -15.81
N LYS A 343 29.91 24.35 -16.27
CA LYS A 343 28.87 23.69 -17.07
C LYS A 343 27.53 23.60 -16.33
N TRP A 344 27.54 23.26 -15.05
CA TRP A 344 26.33 23.19 -14.22
C TRP A 344 25.67 24.56 -14.08
N ARG A 345 26.46 25.61 -13.83
CA ARG A 345 25.99 27.00 -13.76
C ARG A 345 25.42 27.48 -15.10
N THR A 346 26.16 27.31 -16.20
CA THR A 346 25.71 27.67 -17.55
C THR A 346 24.46 26.91 -17.97
N TYR A 347 24.29 25.65 -17.54
CA TYR A 347 23.06 24.91 -17.76
C TYR A 347 21.85 25.59 -17.10
N GLY A 348 22.00 26.10 -15.88
CA GLY A 348 20.96 26.88 -15.19
C GLY A 348 20.58 28.16 -15.95
N ALA A 349 21.58 28.95 -16.35
CA ALA A 349 21.36 30.14 -17.18
C ALA A 349 20.68 29.80 -18.52
N GLY A 350 21.07 28.69 -19.16
CA GLY A 350 20.45 28.19 -20.38
C GLY A 350 18.97 27.80 -20.21
N GLN A 351 18.57 27.28 -19.04
CA GLN A 351 17.15 27.04 -18.73
C GLN A 351 16.38 28.34 -18.54
N ALA A 352 16.99 29.36 -17.93
CA ALA A 352 16.40 30.69 -17.82
C ALA A 352 16.20 31.32 -19.22
N LYS A 353 17.25 31.29 -20.07
CA LYS A 353 17.21 31.73 -21.47
C LYS A 353 16.07 31.06 -22.24
N LEU A 354 15.96 29.73 -22.14
CA LEU A 354 14.90 28.99 -22.83
C LEU A 354 13.50 29.46 -22.43
N ASN A 355 13.27 29.74 -21.15
CA ASN A 355 11.96 30.20 -20.69
C ASN A 355 11.72 31.67 -21.08
N ALA A 356 12.73 32.54 -20.96
CA ALA A 356 12.64 33.93 -21.39
C ALA A 356 12.23 34.02 -22.88
N LEU A 357 12.95 33.35 -23.78
CA LEU A 357 12.63 33.32 -25.21
C LEU A 357 11.24 32.73 -25.51
N LYS A 358 10.82 31.68 -24.78
CA LYS A 358 9.47 31.13 -24.93
C LYS A 358 8.40 32.15 -24.54
N PHE A 359 8.63 32.93 -23.50
CA PHE A 359 7.67 33.93 -23.05
C PHE A 359 7.64 35.17 -23.94
N ASP A 360 8.76 35.52 -24.55
CA ASP A 360 8.84 36.61 -25.52
C ASP A 360 8.17 36.23 -26.86
N GLU A 361 8.39 35.00 -27.34
CA GLU A 361 8.04 34.64 -28.72
C GLU A 361 6.77 33.79 -28.86
N LEU A 362 6.44 32.93 -27.88
CA LEU A 362 5.52 31.80 -28.10
C LEU A 362 4.30 31.79 -27.20
N VAL A 363 4.45 32.16 -25.92
CA VAL A 363 3.39 31.98 -24.91
C VAL A 363 3.42 33.07 -23.85
N GLU A 364 2.25 33.47 -23.36
CA GLU A 364 2.17 34.41 -22.23
C GLU A 364 2.77 33.81 -20.95
N PRO A 365 3.57 34.57 -20.18
CA PRO A 365 4.16 34.09 -18.95
C PRO A 365 3.09 33.84 -17.87
N PRO A 366 3.16 32.72 -17.14
CA PRO A 366 2.38 32.51 -15.93
C PRO A 366 2.63 33.62 -14.89
N LYS A 367 1.61 33.98 -14.11
CA LYS A 367 1.67 35.09 -13.13
C LYS A 367 2.72 34.94 -12.01
N PHE A 368 3.17 33.72 -11.73
CA PHE A 368 4.20 33.48 -10.71
C PHE A 368 5.63 33.69 -11.24
N ILE A 369 5.78 33.91 -12.54
CA ILE A 369 7.08 34.09 -13.21
C ILE A 369 7.27 35.58 -13.50
N ASN A 370 8.42 36.11 -13.05
CA ASN A 370 8.91 37.42 -13.47
C ASN A 370 9.90 37.23 -14.64
N THR A 371 9.52 37.69 -15.83
CA THR A 371 10.33 37.54 -17.05
C THR A 371 11.64 38.34 -16.98
N GLU A 372 11.62 39.55 -16.40
CA GLU A 372 12.82 40.38 -16.23
C GLU A 372 13.87 39.66 -15.36
N THR A 373 13.41 38.90 -14.35
CA THR A 373 14.31 38.08 -13.53
C THR A 373 14.90 36.92 -14.33
N LEU A 374 14.12 36.26 -15.18
CA LEU A 374 14.62 35.18 -16.03
C LEU A 374 15.65 35.69 -17.05
N GLU A 375 15.39 36.83 -17.68
CA GLU A 375 16.32 37.50 -18.61
C GLU A 375 17.61 37.90 -17.90
N SER A 376 17.50 38.47 -16.68
CA SER A 376 18.67 38.81 -15.87
C SER A 376 19.52 37.58 -15.52
N ILE A 377 18.91 36.44 -15.23
CA ILE A 377 19.64 35.18 -14.95
C ILE A 377 20.25 34.62 -16.25
N ALA A 378 19.53 34.71 -17.36
CA ALA A 378 19.99 34.24 -18.67
C ALA A 378 21.27 34.96 -19.12
N GLY A 379 21.35 36.28 -18.87
CA GLY A 379 22.50 37.12 -19.23
C GLY A 379 23.50 37.38 -18.11
N GLU A 380 23.45 36.65 -16.98
CA GLU A 380 24.18 36.99 -15.75
C GLU A 380 25.71 36.97 -15.91
N ASP A 381 26.26 35.84 -16.39
CA ASP A 381 27.72 35.65 -16.50
C ASP A 381 28.26 36.04 -17.89
N LEU A 382 27.46 35.80 -18.92
CA LEU A 382 27.79 35.99 -20.34
C LEU A 382 26.57 36.54 -21.05
N TRP A 383 26.79 37.29 -22.14
CA TRP A 383 25.69 37.65 -23.02
C TRP A 383 24.99 36.38 -23.51
N GLU A 384 23.66 36.35 -23.38
CA GLU A 384 22.85 35.15 -23.57
C GLU A 384 23.05 34.49 -24.94
N GLU A 385 23.40 35.25 -25.97
CA GLU A 385 23.68 34.76 -27.33
C GLU A 385 24.92 33.85 -27.42
N PHE A 386 25.78 33.86 -26.40
CA PHE A 386 26.90 32.93 -26.27
C PHE A 386 26.56 31.69 -25.43
N ILE A 387 25.32 31.56 -24.95
CA ILE A 387 24.87 30.45 -24.09
C ILE A 387 24.04 29.46 -24.91
N ASN A 388 24.48 28.20 -24.91
CA ASN A 388 23.74 27.10 -25.50
C ASN A 388 22.64 26.61 -24.57
N ILE A 389 21.47 26.32 -25.14
CA ILE A 389 20.36 25.69 -24.42
C ILE A 389 20.51 24.17 -24.52
N GLU A 390 20.82 23.52 -23.41
CA GLU A 390 20.85 22.06 -23.30
C GLU A 390 19.47 21.52 -22.91
N LEU A 391 18.90 20.63 -23.73
CA LEU A 391 17.57 20.04 -23.50
C LEU A 391 17.63 18.78 -22.63
N GLY A 392 18.80 18.16 -22.52
CA GLY A 392 19.03 16.99 -21.69
C GLY A 392 19.35 17.32 -20.23
N SER A 393 20.11 16.44 -19.60
CA SER A 393 20.66 16.67 -18.24
C SER A 393 22.06 17.25 -18.34
N TRP A 394 22.40 18.24 -17.51
CA TRP A 394 23.76 18.82 -17.42
C TRP A 394 24.85 17.76 -17.22
N SER A 395 24.52 16.66 -16.52
CA SER A 395 25.42 15.54 -16.24
C SER A 395 25.35 14.40 -17.26
N GLY A 396 24.38 14.44 -18.20
CA GLY A 396 24.08 13.35 -19.13
C GLY A 396 23.51 12.09 -18.46
N ALA A 397 23.11 12.19 -17.19
CA ALA A 397 22.58 11.07 -16.41
C ALA A 397 21.25 11.44 -15.74
N ASP A 398 20.39 10.44 -15.55
CA ASP A 398 19.24 10.55 -14.66
C ASP A 398 19.67 10.58 -13.19
N LEU A 399 18.81 11.07 -12.31
CA LEU A 399 19.12 11.27 -10.89
C LEU A 399 19.53 9.96 -10.18
N ARG A 400 18.98 8.82 -10.60
CA ARG A 400 19.34 7.51 -10.03
C ARG A 400 20.79 7.14 -10.36
N LYS A 401 21.19 7.27 -11.62
CA LYS A 401 22.59 7.05 -12.02
C LYS A 401 23.52 8.07 -11.38
N LEU A 402 23.05 9.30 -11.19
CA LEU A 402 23.81 10.33 -10.50
C LEU A 402 24.05 9.97 -9.03
N SER A 403 23.03 9.48 -8.32
CA SER A 403 23.16 9.04 -6.93
C SER A 403 24.07 7.81 -6.79
N GLU A 404 24.06 6.89 -7.76
CA GLU A 404 25.02 5.78 -7.82
C GLU A 404 26.46 6.28 -7.94
N LYS A 405 26.71 7.22 -8.86
CA LYS A 405 28.04 7.83 -9.06
C LYS A 405 28.49 8.66 -7.85
N ALA A 406 27.57 9.31 -7.15
CA ALA A 406 27.82 10.12 -5.96
C ALA A 406 27.99 9.29 -4.67
N GLY A 407 27.75 7.98 -4.71
CA GLY A 407 27.75 7.12 -3.51
C GLY A 407 26.50 7.29 -2.62
N LEU A 408 25.46 7.96 -3.11
CA LEU A 408 24.23 8.31 -2.37
C LEU A 408 23.01 7.47 -2.76
N LYS A 409 23.21 6.31 -3.38
CA LYS A 409 22.11 5.42 -3.79
C LYS A 409 21.24 4.96 -2.61
N SER A 410 21.82 4.77 -1.42
CA SER A 410 21.07 4.42 -0.21
C SER A 410 20.05 5.51 0.16
N ALA A 411 20.49 6.77 0.21
CA ALA A 411 19.62 7.91 0.47
C ALA A 411 18.55 8.09 -0.63
N TYR A 412 18.93 7.89 -1.90
CA TYR A 412 17.99 7.87 -3.02
C TYR A 412 16.89 6.81 -2.84
N ASP A 413 17.26 5.55 -2.54
CA ASP A 413 16.30 4.47 -2.36
C ASP A 413 15.39 4.70 -1.14
N GLN A 414 15.90 5.36 -0.10
CA GLN A 414 15.17 5.69 1.12
C GLN A 414 14.12 6.79 0.90
N TYR A 415 14.47 7.87 0.21
CA TYR A 415 13.66 9.09 0.19
C TYR A 415 12.98 9.36 -1.16
N TYR A 416 13.64 9.07 -2.28
CA TYR A 416 13.18 9.52 -3.60
C TYR A 416 11.93 8.78 -4.08
N SER A 417 11.93 7.45 -4.00
CA SER A 417 10.90 6.64 -4.67
C SER A 417 9.49 6.93 -4.14
N TRP A 418 9.33 7.12 -2.83
CA TRP A 418 8.02 7.43 -2.24
C TRP A 418 7.66 8.92 -2.39
N SER A 419 8.58 9.85 -2.11
CA SER A 419 8.30 11.29 -2.29
C SER A 419 7.96 11.65 -3.75
N SER A 420 8.56 10.97 -4.73
CA SER A 420 8.24 11.14 -6.14
C SER A 420 6.80 10.79 -6.49
N THR A 421 6.14 9.91 -5.71
CA THR A 421 4.73 9.56 -5.92
C THR A 421 3.79 10.74 -5.69
N TYR A 422 4.17 11.68 -4.81
CA TYR A 422 3.40 12.89 -4.52
C TYR A 422 3.57 13.92 -5.64
N SER A 423 4.78 14.06 -6.20
CA SER A 423 5.02 14.97 -7.33
C SER A 423 4.24 14.56 -8.58
N HIS A 424 4.07 13.26 -8.81
CA HIS A 424 3.37 12.74 -9.99
C HIS A 424 1.89 12.43 -9.73
N GLY A 425 1.37 12.65 -8.51
CA GLY A 425 -0.01 12.32 -8.18
C GLY A 425 -0.35 10.85 -8.43
N THR A 426 0.55 9.92 -8.12
CA THR A 426 0.27 8.50 -8.33
C THR A 426 -0.71 7.96 -7.28
N TRP A 427 -1.34 6.82 -7.57
CA TRP A 427 -2.39 6.25 -6.72
C TRP A 427 -1.99 6.10 -5.24
N GLY A 428 -0.73 5.77 -4.94
CA GLY A 428 -0.26 5.62 -3.56
C GLY A 428 -0.42 6.91 -2.74
N ALA A 429 0.08 8.03 -3.27
CA ALA A 429 -0.03 9.35 -2.65
C ALA A 429 -1.49 9.83 -2.60
N ILE A 430 -2.25 9.68 -3.69
CA ILE A 430 -3.67 10.05 -3.71
C ILE A 430 -4.45 9.30 -2.64
N ARG A 431 -4.25 7.98 -2.52
CA ARG A 431 -4.91 7.15 -1.51
C ARG A 431 -4.52 7.56 -0.09
N GLU A 432 -3.28 7.94 0.13
CA GLU A 432 -2.81 8.30 1.47
C GLU A 432 -3.36 9.66 1.91
N VAL A 433 -3.37 10.65 1.00
CA VAL A 433 -3.79 12.02 1.33
C VAL A 433 -5.30 12.16 1.35
N CYS A 434 -6.00 11.62 0.35
CA CYS A 434 -7.38 12.02 0.07
C CYS A 434 -8.45 11.03 0.55
N PHE A 435 -8.07 9.84 1.02
CA PHE A 435 -9.02 8.76 1.30
C PHE A 435 -8.75 8.04 2.63
N ASN A 436 -9.81 7.86 3.42
CA ASN A 436 -9.84 6.91 4.52
C ASN A 436 -10.52 5.61 4.12
N THR A 437 -10.29 4.57 4.93
CA THR A 437 -10.91 3.26 4.77
C THR A 437 -12.13 3.19 5.68
N CYS A 438 -13.30 2.87 5.12
CA CYS A 438 -14.51 2.64 5.89
C CYS A 438 -14.34 1.43 6.80
N GLY A 439 -14.77 1.56 8.05
CA GLY A 439 -14.76 0.51 9.06
C GLY A 439 -15.93 -0.46 8.96
N ASN A 440 -16.91 -0.21 8.08
CA ASN A 440 -18.04 -1.11 7.89
C ASN A 440 -17.63 -2.30 7.00
N PRO A 441 -17.56 -3.53 7.54
CA PRO A 441 -17.19 -4.70 6.74
C PRO A 441 -18.22 -5.02 5.65
N LEU A 442 -19.47 -4.61 5.81
CA LEU A 442 -20.55 -4.76 4.82
C LEU A 442 -20.35 -3.87 3.59
N HIS A 443 -19.43 -2.91 3.66
CA HIS A 443 -19.04 -2.03 2.55
C HIS A 443 -17.72 -2.45 1.90
N ARG A 444 -17.24 -3.68 2.17
CA ARG A 444 -15.93 -4.19 1.70
C ARG A 444 -14.76 -3.30 2.09
N LEU A 445 -14.88 -2.55 3.20
CA LEU A 445 -13.90 -1.58 3.64
C LEU A 445 -13.50 -0.61 2.51
N HIS A 446 -14.49 -0.13 1.75
CA HIS A 446 -14.27 0.80 0.65
C HIS A 446 -13.59 2.10 1.11
N ARG A 447 -13.16 2.89 0.14
CA ARG A 447 -12.49 4.18 0.37
C ARG A 447 -13.53 5.30 0.30
N TYR A 448 -13.43 6.27 1.19
CA TYR A 448 -14.27 7.47 1.16
C TYR A 448 -13.40 8.73 1.29
N PRO A 449 -13.79 9.87 0.67
CA PRO A 449 -13.01 11.10 0.70
C PRO A 449 -12.86 11.60 2.13
N LYS A 450 -11.62 11.67 2.61
CA LYS A 450 -11.25 12.26 3.89
C LYS A 450 -9.77 12.57 3.87
N GLU A 451 -9.43 13.82 4.14
CA GLU A 451 -8.03 14.24 4.21
C GLU A 451 -7.35 13.63 5.43
N SER A 452 -6.13 13.12 5.24
CA SER A 452 -5.31 12.54 6.30
C SER A 452 -4.13 13.43 6.65
N ILE A 453 -3.86 13.54 7.96
CA ILE A 453 -2.60 14.09 8.46
C ILE A 453 -1.52 13.03 8.22
N LEU A 454 -0.45 13.41 7.52
CA LEU A 454 0.64 12.49 7.19
C LEU A 454 1.73 12.52 8.27
N PRO A 455 2.63 11.53 8.33
CA PRO A 455 3.80 11.57 9.21
C PRO A 455 4.66 12.82 8.98
N ASP A 456 5.26 13.34 10.05
CA ASP A 456 6.17 14.48 9.99
C ASP A 456 7.46 14.17 9.22
N THR A 457 7.98 15.14 8.46
CA THR A 457 9.22 14.98 7.66
C THR A 457 10.39 15.83 8.14
N VAL A 458 10.25 16.63 9.21
CA VAL A 458 11.26 17.63 9.59
C VAL A 458 12.57 16.96 9.93
N GLN A 459 12.52 15.85 10.69
CA GLN A 459 13.73 15.14 11.09
C GLN A 459 14.54 14.64 9.89
N ASP A 460 13.87 14.03 8.91
CA ASP A 460 14.52 13.56 7.67
C ASP A 460 15.10 14.72 6.85
N ALA A 461 14.39 15.86 6.80
CA ALA A 461 14.86 17.06 6.11
C ALA A 461 16.11 17.66 6.78
N CYS A 462 16.13 17.76 8.11
CA CYS A 462 17.29 18.19 8.89
C CYS A 462 18.51 17.28 8.65
N ILE A 463 18.32 15.95 8.61
CA ILE A 463 19.40 14.99 8.31
C ILE A 463 20.00 15.27 6.92
N LEU A 464 19.16 15.46 5.89
CA LEU A 464 19.66 15.74 4.55
C LEU A 464 20.37 17.10 4.45
N VAL A 465 19.88 18.12 5.16
CA VAL A 465 20.58 19.43 5.24
C VAL A 465 21.94 19.27 5.92
N ASN A 466 22.03 18.51 7.02
CA ASN A 466 23.31 18.26 7.67
C ASN A 466 24.30 17.54 6.75
N GLU A 467 23.85 16.60 5.92
CA GLU A 467 24.70 15.94 4.93
C GLU A 467 25.22 16.91 3.86
N ILE A 468 24.40 17.88 3.42
CA ILE A 468 24.82 18.98 2.54
C ILE A 468 25.88 19.84 3.23
N LEU A 469 25.73 20.15 4.51
CA LEU A 469 26.70 20.93 5.27
C LEU A 469 28.01 20.16 5.53
N ASN A 470 27.93 18.83 5.65
CA ASN A 470 29.10 17.96 5.69
C ASN A 470 29.89 18.03 4.37
N ASP A 471 29.20 17.98 3.23
CA ASP A 471 29.79 18.20 1.92
C ASP A 471 30.44 19.58 1.79
N LEU A 472 29.74 20.61 2.23
CA LEU A 472 30.24 21.98 2.22
C LEU A 472 31.52 22.12 3.06
N SER A 473 31.56 21.54 4.26
CA SER A 473 32.73 21.57 5.14
C SER A 473 33.92 20.81 4.55
N VAL A 474 33.69 19.79 3.71
CA VAL A 474 34.75 19.12 2.94
C VAL A 474 35.29 20.04 1.85
N ALA A 475 34.42 20.76 1.14
CA ALA A 475 34.83 21.66 0.05
C ALA A 475 35.51 22.95 0.55
N TYR A 476 35.02 23.51 1.66
CA TYR A 476 35.47 24.77 2.27
C TYR A 476 35.64 24.58 3.79
N PRO A 477 36.72 23.94 4.25
CA PRO A 477 36.91 23.61 5.66
C PRO A 477 37.28 24.82 6.52
N SER A 478 36.87 24.89 7.80
CA SER A 478 35.94 23.98 8.51
C SER A 478 34.63 24.69 8.82
N PHE A 479 33.50 24.07 8.48
CA PHE A 479 32.16 24.52 8.91
C PHE A 479 31.52 23.50 9.87
N GLY A 480 31.48 23.86 11.15
CA GLY A 480 31.00 23.01 12.26
C GLY A 480 29.48 23.00 12.53
N PRO A 481 28.75 24.11 12.41
CA PRO A 481 27.34 24.18 12.81
C PRO A 481 26.41 23.18 12.10
N ARG A 482 25.50 22.53 12.86
CA ARG A 482 24.52 21.54 12.35
C ARG A 482 23.17 21.68 13.04
N LEU A 483 22.13 21.15 12.40
CA LEU A 483 20.79 20.99 12.96
C LEU A 483 20.71 19.70 13.78
N LEU A 484 19.80 19.63 14.75
CA LEU A 484 19.67 18.52 15.70
C LEU A 484 20.91 18.40 16.59
N GLU A 485 20.73 18.44 17.91
CA GLU A 485 21.84 18.15 18.82
C GLU A 485 22.28 16.69 18.60
N GLU A 486 23.60 16.43 18.61
CA GLU A 486 24.09 15.06 18.74
C GLU A 486 23.58 14.54 20.08
N ASP A 487 22.61 13.61 20.04
CA ASP A 487 22.25 12.81 21.21
C ASP A 487 23.56 12.28 21.83
N SER A 488 23.89 12.81 23.00
CA SER A 488 25.11 12.50 23.77
C SER A 488 25.09 11.08 24.32
#